data_AF-A0A846UX94-F1
#
_entry.id   AF-A0A846UX94-F1
#
_cell.length_a   1.000
_cell.length_b   1.000
_cell.length_c   1.000
_cell.angle_alpha   90.00
_cell.angle_beta   90.00
_cell.angle_gamma   90.00
#
_symmetry.space_group_name_H-M   'P 1'
#
loop_
_entity.id
_entity.type
_entity.pdbx_description
1 polymer ?
#
loop_
_entity_poly.entity_id
_entity_poly.type
_entity_poly.pdbx_seq_one_letter_code
_entity_poly.pdbx_strand_id
1 'polypeptide(L)'
;MSAPIRQFASGATRDTDTDKIDFEGFLSPLVIERFGEYMHLKRRLPDGSYRESDNWQLGIPLKDYMKSGFRHFRDWWRAHRGYGTKSGDDVETELCALIFNASGYLHELLKAKQCQEAAPWCSWMVRGFVAAQEVDVSMRHGQSHPMAAEALRDEYSRDDNSTGV
;
A
#
# COMPACT_ATOMS: atom_id res chain seq x y z
N MET A 1 -19.92 10.48 -35.81
CA MET A 1 -20.71 11.69 -35.47
C MET A 1 -19.78 12.69 -34.78
N SER A 2 -20.05 13.99 -34.84
CA SER A 2 -19.26 14.97 -34.06
C SER A 2 -19.58 14.83 -32.57
N ALA A 3 -18.59 15.01 -31.71
CA ALA A 3 -18.82 15.16 -30.27
C ALA A 3 -19.71 16.40 -30.02
N PRO A 4 -20.60 16.38 -29.01
CA PRO A 4 -21.42 17.53 -28.67
C PRO A 4 -20.57 18.70 -28.14
N ILE A 5 -20.93 19.91 -28.55
CA ILE A 5 -20.21 21.15 -28.21
C ILE A 5 -21.15 22.04 -27.41
N ARG A 6 -20.67 22.56 -26.27
CA ARG A 6 -21.34 23.61 -25.51
C ARG A 6 -21.02 24.96 -26.11
N GLN A 7 -22.02 25.83 -26.21
CA GLN A 7 -21.88 27.22 -26.61
C GLN A 7 -22.34 28.13 -25.46
N PHE A 8 -21.55 29.15 -25.16
CA PHE A 8 -21.82 30.13 -24.10
C PHE A 8 -22.46 31.39 -24.70
N ALA A 9 -23.17 32.17 -23.88
CA ALA A 9 -23.78 33.44 -24.30
C ALA A 9 -22.76 34.47 -24.82
N SER A 10 -21.47 34.32 -24.48
CA SER A 10 -20.35 35.11 -25.02
C SER A 10 -19.93 34.75 -26.45
N GLY A 11 -20.55 33.74 -27.06
CA GLY A 11 -20.15 33.17 -28.36
C GLY A 11 -18.99 32.17 -28.26
N ALA A 12 -18.37 32.02 -27.09
CA ALA A 12 -17.36 30.98 -26.87
C ALA A 12 -17.96 29.57 -27.03
N THR A 13 -17.15 28.61 -27.46
CA THR A 13 -17.51 27.18 -27.52
C THR A 13 -16.51 26.34 -26.74
N ARG A 14 -16.98 25.23 -26.15
CA ARG A 14 -16.13 24.25 -25.48
C ARG A 14 -16.74 22.87 -25.62
N ASP A 15 -15.89 21.87 -25.77
CA ASP A 15 -16.30 20.47 -25.75
C ASP A 15 -17.04 20.11 -24.43
N THR A 16 -17.94 19.14 -24.52
CA THR A 16 -18.65 18.56 -23.37
C THR A 16 -17.71 17.91 -22.36
N ASP A 17 -18.14 17.83 -21.11
CA ASP A 17 -17.43 17.23 -19.97
C ASP A 17 -17.92 15.83 -19.61
N THR A 18 -18.90 15.28 -20.34
CA THR A 18 -19.59 14.01 -20.04
C THR A 18 -18.65 12.83 -19.74
N ASP A 19 -17.54 12.71 -20.47
CA ASP A 19 -16.55 11.63 -20.30
C ASP A 19 -15.20 12.14 -19.75
N LYS A 20 -15.16 13.33 -19.14
CA LYS A 20 -13.95 13.94 -18.58
C LYS A 20 -13.86 13.75 -17.07
N ILE A 21 -12.64 13.52 -16.58
CA ILE A 21 -12.37 13.43 -15.14
C ILE A 21 -12.52 14.82 -14.51
N ASP A 22 -13.54 15.00 -13.67
CA ASP A 22 -13.78 16.22 -12.92
C ASP A 22 -13.00 16.21 -11.59
N PHE A 23 -11.72 16.55 -11.66
CA PHE A 23 -10.86 16.60 -10.47
C PHE A 23 -11.32 17.63 -9.42
N GLU A 24 -12.09 18.65 -9.80
CA GLU A 24 -12.60 19.66 -8.86
C GLU A 24 -13.82 19.11 -8.13
N GLY A 25 -14.78 18.52 -8.85
CA GLY A 25 -15.93 17.82 -8.25
C GLY A 25 -15.55 16.59 -7.41
N PHE A 26 -14.41 15.95 -7.68
CA PHE A 26 -13.95 14.76 -6.93
C PHE A 26 -13.05 15.05 -5.72
N LEU A 27 -12.52 16.28 -5.57
CA LEU A 27 -11.55 16.60 -4.51
C LEU A 27 -11.97 17.84 -3.72
N SER A 28 -12.01 17.73 -2.40
CA SER A 28 -12.28 18.89 -1.54
C SER A 28 -11.03 19.78 -1.40
N PRO A 29 -11.11 21.09 -1.70
CA PRO A 29 -9.98 22.00 -1.52
C PRO A 29 -9.51 22.07 -0.06
N LEU A 30 -10.43 21.99 0.91
CA LEU A 30 -10.11 21.97 2.34
C LEU A 30 -9.28 20.74 2.73
N VAL A 31 -9.56 19.59 2.12
CA VAL A 31 -8.79 18.35 2.37
C VAL A 31 -7.41 18.43 1.72
N ILE A 32 -7.31 19.01 0.52
CA ILE A 32 -6.02 19.23 -0.15
C ILE A 32 -5.14 20.17 0.67
N GLU A 33 -5.68 21.29 1.16
CA GLU A 33 -4.96 22.26 1.99
C GLU A 33 -4.43 21.62 3.27
N ARG A 34 -5.32 20.98 4.06
CA ARG A 34 -4.96 20.31 5.33
C ARG A 34 -3.95 19.16 5.14
N PHE A 35 -4.02 18.45 4.02
CA PHE A 35 -3.04 17.43 3.65
C PHE A 35 -1.69 18.04 3.25
N GLY A 36 -1.70 19.18 2.54
CA GLY A 36 -0.51 19.95 2.21
C GLY A 36 0.24 20.44 3.47
N GLU A 37 -0.48 20.96 4.46
CA GLU A 37 0.08 21.35 5.77
C GLU A 37 0.71 20.16 6.50
N TYR A 38 0.00 19.02 6.54
CA TYR A 38 0.53 17.77 7.11
C TYR A 38 1.83 17.35 6.42
N MET A 39 1.85 17.34 5.08
CA MET A 39 3.03 16.97 4.31
C MET A 39 4.19 17.95 4.54
N HIS A 40 3.92 19.25 4.63
CA HIS A 40 4.92 20.27 4.95
C HIS A 40 5.54 20.06 6.35
N LEU A 41 4.72 19.71 7.35
CA LEU A 41 5.19 19.38 8.69
C LEU A 41 6.06 18.11 8.70
N LYS A 42 5.62 17.03 8.04
CA LYS A 42 6.33 15.73 8.07
C LYS A 42 7.60 15.68 7.21
N ARG A 43 7.82 16.62 6.28
CA ARG A 43 9.09 16.73 5.53
C ARG A 43 10.24 17.39 6.31
N ARG A 44 9.96 18.05 7.44
CA ARG A 44 10.99 18.62 8.33
C ARG A 44 11.76 17.51 9.06
N LEU A 45 13.08 17.67 9.17
CA LEU A 45 14.00 16.74 9.81
C LEU A 45 14.34 17.16 11.27
N PRO A 46 14.84 16.24 12.12
CA PRO A 46 15.24 16.57 13.50
C PRO A 46 16.37 17.59 13.62
N ASP A 47 17.23 17.69 12.61
CA ASP A 47 18.29 18.71 12.48
C ASP A 47 17.76 20.09 12.03
N GLY A 48 16.45 20.21 11.80
CA GLY A 48 15.78 21.42 11.34
C GLY A 48 15.78 21.62 9.82
N SER A 49 16.48 20.77 9.05
CA SER A 49 16.45 20.79 7.58
C SER A 49 15.14 20.25 7.01
N TYR A 50 14.99 20.30 5.69
CA TYR A 50 13.79 19.84 4.98
C TYR A 50 14.18 18.83 3.91
N ARG A 51 13.39 17.77 3.79
CA ARG A 51 13.37 16.93 2.58
C ARG A 51 12.60 17.66 1.47
N GLU A 52 12.88 17.32 0.22
CA GLU A 52 12.01 17.71 -0.89
C GLU A 52 10.60 17.17 -0.71
N SER A 53 9.61 17.91 -1.21
CA SER A 53 8.18 17.61 -0.98
C SER A 53 7.72 16.30 -1.64
N ASP A 54 8.41 15.88 -2.70
CA ASP A 54 8.18 14.66 -3.47
C ASP A 54 9.08 13.49 -3.03
N ASN A 55 9.93 13.64 -2.00
CA ASN A 55 10.90 12.62 -1.55
C ASN A 55 10.24 11.23 -1.30
N TRP A 56 8.96 11.17 -0.95
CA TRP A 56 8.22 9.92 -0.76
C TRP A 56 8.01 9.13 -2.06
N GLN A 57 8.01 9.79 -3.23
CA GLN A 57 7.87 9.20 -4.56
C GLN A 57 9.11 8.43 -5.03
N LEU A 58 10.25 8.61 -4.35
CA LEU A 58 11.46 7.79 -4.53
C LEU A 58 11.18 6.32 -4.19
N GLY A 59 10.24 6.07 -3.27
CA GLY A 59 9.70 4.75 -2.95
C GLY A 59 9.93 4.33 -1.50
N ILE A 60 8.91 3.70 -0.93
CA ILE A 60 8.93 3.05 0.39
C ILE A 60 8.34 1.65 0.18
N PRO A 61 8.86 0.58 0.84
CA PRO A 61 8.32 -0.76 0.65
C PRO A 61 6.82 -0.86 0.98
N LEU A 62 6.06 -1.58 0.14
CA LEU A 62 4.60 -1.71 0.27
C LEU A 62 4.18 -2.23 1.67
N LYS A 63 4.98 -3.13 2.26
CA LYS A 63 4.76 -3.66 3.62
C LYS A 63 4.84 -2.59 4.71
N ASP A 64 5.63 -1.55 4.52
CA ASP A 64 5.81 -0.48 5.51
C ASP A 64 4.72 0.58 5.38
N TYR A 65 4.26 0.89 4.16
CA TYR A 65 3.01 1.63 3.94
C TYR A 65 1.82 0.95 4.62
N MET A 66 1.65 -0.38 4.46
CA MET A 66 0.53 -1.10 5.11
C MET A 66 0.63 -1.11 6.63
N LYS A 67 1.80 -1.41 7.20
CA LYS A 67 2.02 -1.37 8.65
C LYS A 67 1.81 0.02 9.24
N SER A 68 2.12 1.07 8.49
CA SER A 68 1.98 2.45 8.90
C SER A 68 0.53 2.93 8.79
N GLY A 69 -0.09 2.78 7.62
CA GLY A 69 -1.50 3.07 7.39
C GLY A 69 -2.42 2.36 8.38
N PHE A 70 -2.16 1.09 8.73
CA PHE A 70 -2.98 0.38 9.72
C PHE A 70 -2.90 0.97 11.14
N ARG A 71 -1.76 1.57 11.55
CA ARG A 71 -1.68 2.28 12.84
C ARG A 71 -2.56 3.52 12.84
N HIS A 72 -2.50 4.30 11.76
CA HIS A 72 -3.27 5.53 11.61
C HIS A 72 -4.77 5.26 11.48
N PHE A 73 -5.16 4.24 10.69
CA PHE A 73 -6.54 3.74 10.64
C PHE A 73 -7.06 3.30 12.01
N ARG A 74 -6.27 2.53 12.77
CA ARG A 74 -6.64 2.10 14.12
C ARG A 74 -6.85 3.28 15.07
N ASP A 75 -5.97 4.29 15.02
CA ASP A 75 -6.04 5.41 15.96
C ASP A 75 -7.17 6.38 15.60
N TRP A 76 -7.43 6.63 14.32
CA TRP A 76 -8.66 7.28 13.85
C TRP A 76 -9.92 6.50 14.31
N TRP A 77 -9.95 5.17 14.13
CA TRP A 77 -11.09 4.34 14.54
C TRP A 77 -11.33 4.39 16.06
N ARG A 78 -10.26 4.39 16.87
CA ARG A 78 -10.34 4.58 18.33
C ARG A 78 -10.91 5.94 18.69
N ALA A 79 -10.44 7.01 18.05
CA ALA A 79 -10.93 8.36 18.27
C ALA A 79 -12.42 8.51 17.90
N HIS A 80 -12.84 7.93 16.77
CA HIS A 80 -14.25 7.86 16.36
C HIS A 80 -15.14 7.11 17.38
N ARG A 81 -14.58 6.17 18.14
CA ARG A 81 -15.27 5.47 19.25
C ARG A 81 -15.17 6.19 20.60
N GLY A 82 -14.62 7.40 20.66
CA GLY A 82 -14.49 8.20 21.89
C GLY A 82 -13.31 7.82 22.79
N TYR A 83 -12.41 6.93 22.36
CA TYR A 83 -11.24 6.49 23.14
C TYR A 83 -9.97 7.34 22.93
N GLY A 84 -10.05 8.39 22.10
CA GLY A 84 -8.90 9.14 21.62
C GLY A 84 -7.95 8.33 20.72
N THR A 85 -6.99 9.03 20.12
CA THR A 85 -5.86 8.41 19.41
C THR A 85 -4.87 7.81 20.43
N LYS A 86 -4.00 6.88 20.02
CA LYS A 86 -2.93 6.35 20.89
C LYS A 86 -1.62 7.13 20.70
N SER A 87 -1.41 7.70 19.51
CA SER A 87 -0.37 8.69 19.19
C SER A 87 -0.45 9.95 20.06
N GLY A 88 -1.67 10.41 20.37
CA GLY A 88 -1.92 11.77 20.88
C GLY A 88 -2.10 12.81 19.79
N ASP A 89 -1.94 12.44 18.51
CA ASP A 89 -2.24 13.29 17.36
C ASP A 89 -3.77 13.49 17.22
N ASP A 90 -4.20 14.54 16.53
CA ASP A 90 -5.61 14.79 16.22
C ASP A 90 -6.14 13.89 15.08
N VAL A 91 -7.47 13.84 14.93
CA VAL A 91 -8.15 13.00 13.92
C VAL A 91 -7.78 13.38 12.48
N GLU A 92 -7.56 14.66 12.20
CA GLU A 92 -7.19 15.13 10.85
C GLU A 92 -5.77 14.70 10.50
N THR A 93 -4.86 14.72 11.46
CA THR A 93 -3.48 14.25 11.34
C THR A 93 -3.43 12.73 11.11
N GLU A 94 -4.26 11.95 11.81
CA GLU A 94 -4.39 10.50 11.55
C GLU A 94 -4.99 10.21 10.16
N LEU A 95 -6.00 10.97 9.73
CA LEU A 95 -6.58 10.86 8.39
C LEU A 95 -5.57 11.24 7.30
N CYS A 96 -4.84 12.35 7.45
CA CYS A 96 -3.79 12.75 6.52
C CYS A 96 -2.67 11.72 6.45
N ALA A 97 -2.28 11.13 7.59
CA ALA A 97 -1.31 10.05 7.62
C ALA A 97 -1.82 8.79 6.91
N LEU A 98 -3.09 8.43 7.05
CA LEU A 98 -3.71 7.33 6.30
C LEU A 98 -3.74 7.61 4.79
N ILE A 99 -4.12 8.82 4.38
CA ILE A 99 -4.09 9.28 2.98
C ILE A 99 -2.66 9.16 2.42
N PHE A 100 -1.65 9.66 3.13
CA PHE A 100 -0.24 9.54 2.72
C PHE A 100 0.17 8.08 2.46
N ASN A 101 -0.15 7.16 3.35
CA ASN A 101 0.21 5.75 3.19
C ASN A 101 -0.55 5.08 2.04
N ALA A 102 -1.83 5.41 1.84
CA ALA A 102 -2.64 4.90 0.72
C ALA A 102 -2.13 5.45 -0.64
N SER A 103 -1.87 6.75 -0.72
CA SER A 103 -1.29 7.40 -1.91
C SER A 103 0.10 6.86 -2.23
N GLY A 104 0.95 6.66 -1.23
CA GLY A 104 2.27 6.05 -1.38
C GLY A 104 2.22 4.62 -1.91
N TYR A 105 1.34 3.79 -1.36
CA TYR A 105 1.12 2.42 -1.84
C TYR A 105 0.63 2.41 -3.30
N LEU A 106 -0.37 3.25 -3.61
CA LEU A 106 -0.94 3.35 -4.96
C LEU A 106 0.08 3.89 -5.98
N HIS A 107 0.90 4.88 -5.60
CA HIS A 107 1.97 5.43 -6.43
C HIS A 107 2.94 4.35 -6.88
N GLU A 108 3.45 3.54 -5.97
CA GLU A 108 4.38 2.45 -6.34
C GLU A 108 3.72 1.38 -7.22
N LEU A 109 2.43 1.06 -7.02
CA LEU A 109 1.68 0.17 -7.94
C LEU A 109 1.54 0.77 -9.35
N LEU A 110 1.20 2.06 -9.47
CA LEU A 110 0.99 2.73 -10.76
C LEU A 110 2.31 2.94 -11.50
N LYS A 111 3.36 3.35 -10.79
CA LYS A 111 4.75 3.46 -11.27
C LYS A 111 5.28 2.11 -11.79
N ALA A 112 5.00 1.01 -11.08
CA ALA A 112 5.33 -0.33 -11.54
C ALA A 112 4.59 -0.73 -12.83
N LYS A 113 3.29 -0.41 -12.96
CA LYS A 113 2.51 -0.65 -14.19
C LYS A 113 3.06 0.15 -15.38
N GLN A 114 3.26 1.46 -15.21
CA GLN A 114 3.82 2.32 -16.26
C GLN A 114 5.21 1.84 -16.72
N CYS A 115 6.05 1.35 -15.80
CA CYS A 115 7.34 0.76 -16.15
C CYS A 115 7.21 -0.53 -17.00
N GLN A 116 6.22 -1.38 -16.71
CA GLN A 116 5.93 -2.59 -17.49
C GLN A 116 5.40 -2.25 -18.90
N GLU A 117 4.54 -1.24 -19.01
CA GLU A 117 3.97 -0.75 -20.27
C GLU A 117 5.03 -0.07 -21.15
N ALA A 118 5.92 0.73 -20.55
CA ALA A 118 6.95 1.48 -21.27
C ALA A 118 8.16 0.62 -21.71
N ALA A 119 8.46 -0.48 -21.01
CA ALA A 119 9.56 -1.38 -21.36
C ALA A 119 9.18 -2.88 -21.27
N PRO A 120 8.24 -3.38 -22.12
CA PRO A 120 7.73 -4.75 -22.02
C PRO A 120 8.83 -5.83 -22.15
N TRP A 121 9.88 -5.55 -22.93
CA TRP A 121 11.04 -6.41 -23.13
C TRP A 121 11.91 -6.62 -21.87
N CYS A 122 11.78 -5.77 -20.84
CA CYS A 122 12.48 -5.93 -19.55
C CYS A 122 11.62 -6.60 -18.46
N SER A 123 10.49 -7.23 -18.83
CA SER A 123 9.48 -7.75 -17.87
C SER A 123 10.04 -8.64 -16.75
N TRP A 124 11.10 -9.42 -17.01
CA TRP A 124 11.72 -10.30 -16.00
C TRP A 124 12.39 -9.54 -14.85
N MET A 125 13.00 -8.37 -15.12
CA MET A 125 13.58 -7.51 -14.07
C MET A 125 12.49 -6.84 -13.22
N VAL A 126 11.42 -6.36 -13.86
CA VAL A 126 10.33 -5.66 -13.16
C VAL A 126 9.47 -6.63 -12.33
N ARG A 127 9.21 -7.84 -12.85
CA ARG A 127 8.54 -8.92 -12.09
C ARG A 127 9.36 -9.33 -10.86
N GLY A 128 10.69 -9.37 -10.97
CA GLY A 128 11.58 -9.67 -9.85
C GLY A 128 11.42 -8.69 -8.68
N PHE A 129 11.28 -7.39 -8.95
CA PHE A 129 11.10 -6.37 -7.91
C PHE A 129 9.75 -6.48 -7.18
N VAL A 130 8.66 -6.75 -7.91
CA VAL A 130 7.32 -6.93 -7.31
C VAL A 130 7.26 -8.25 -6.51
N ALA A 131 7.71 -9.36 -7.09
CA ALA A 131 7.71 -10.66 -6.42
C ALA A 131 8.62 -10.66 -5.17
N ALA A 132 9.76 -9.96 -5.19
CA ALA A 132 10.64 -9.84 -4.01
C ALA A 132 9.97 -9.14 -2.81
N GLN A 133 8.90 -8.38 -3.00
CA GLN A 133 8.13 -7.79 -1.89
C GLN A 133 7.08 -8.77 -1.31
N GLU A 134 6.67 -9.80 -2.06
CA GLU A 134 5.69 -10.81 -1.64
C GLU A 134 6.35 -12.01 -0.92
N VAL A 135 7.59 -12.35 -1.25
CA VAL A 135 8.29 -13.56 -0.73
C VAL A 135 8.63 -13.50 0.77
N ASP A 136 8.69 -12.32 1.40
CA ASP A 136 8.98 -12.14 2.84
C ASP A 136 7.84 -12.66 3.76
N VAL A 137 6.70 -13.09 3.19
CA VAL A 137 5.59 -13.72 3.93
C VAL A 137 5.70 -15.25 3.97
N SER A 138 6.18 -15.90 2.90
CA SER A 138 6.17 -17.37 2.80
C SER A 138 7.27 -18.05 3.62
N MET A 139 8.39 -17.37 3.91
CA MET A 139 9.50 -17.94 4.69
C MET A 139 9.25 -18.00 6.21
N ARG A 140 8.07 -17.59 6.71
CA ARG A 140 7.75 -17.66 8.15
C ARG A 140 6.96 -18.90 8.57
N HIS A 141 6.57 -19.78 7.66
CA HIS A 141 5.94 -21.06 7.98
C HIS A 141 6.84 -22.18 7.44
N GLY A 142 7.76 -22.62 8.30
CA GLY A 142 8.69 -23.71 8.01
C GLY A 142 7.94 -25.00 7.65
N GLN A 143 8.48 -25.71 6.66
CA GLN A 143 7.84 -26.86 6.03
C GLN A 143 7.64 -28.03 7.00
N SER A 144 6.43 -28.57 7.04
CA SER A 144 6.21 -29.99 7.36
C SER A 144 5.90 -30.74 6.05
N HIS A 145 6.80 -31.63 5.64
CA HIS A 145 6.58 -32.47 4.46
C HIS A 145 5.47 -33.52 4.73
N PRO A 146 4.51 -33.70 3.82
CA PRO A 146 3.67 -34.89 3.81
C PRO A 146 4.39 -36.01 3.06
N MET A 147 4.90 -37.02 3.77
CA MET A 147 5.30 -38.28 3.14
C MET A 147 4.05 -39.15 2.99
N ALA A 148 3.67 -39.42 1.74
CA ALA A 148 2.60 -40.36 1.42
C ALA A 148 3.07 -41.82 1.57
N ALA A 149 2.10 -42.72 1.69
CA ALA A 149 2.19 -44.18 1.77
C ALA A 149 3.17 -44.81 0.72
N GLU A 150 3.64 -46.06 0.86
CA GLU A 150 2.95 -47.23 1.42
C GLU A 150 3.93 -48.42 1.64
N ALA A 151 3.50 -49.42 2.42
CA ALA A 151 3.97 -50.82 2.45
C ALA A 151 5.48 -51.16 2.44
N LEU A 152 5.94 -51.77 3.55
CA LEU A 152 6.49 -53.13 3.54
C LEU A 152 6.22 -53.81 4.89
N ARG A 153 5.81 -55.08 4.85
CA ARG A 153 5.59 -55.96 6.01
C ARG A 153 6.81 -56.86 6.24
N ASP A 154 6.77 -57.57 7.36
CA ASP A 154 7.57 -58.75 7.71
C ASP A 154 9.07 -58.49 7.95
N GLU A 155 9.82 -59.24 8.76
CA GLU A 155 9.57 -60.01 10.01
C GLU A 155 10.99 -60.32 10.57
N TYR A 156 11.14 -60.90 11.77
CA TYR A 156 12.44 -61.29 12.39
C TYR A 156 13.37 -60.13 12.81
N SER A 157 14.05 -60.13 13.97
CA SER A 157 14.13 -61.04 15.13
C SER A 157 14.53 -60.19 16.36
N ARG A 158 14.09 -60.52 17.59
CA ARG A 158 14.92 -61.09 18.69
C ARG A 158 16.24 -60.35 19.02
N ASP A 159 16.61 -60.00 20.25
CA ASP A 159 16.00 -60.00 21.61
C ASP A 159 16.59 -58.75 22.36
N ASP A 160 16.46 -58.42 23.66
CA ASP A 160 15.97 -59.13 24.85
C ASP A 160 15.51 -58.17 26.00
N ASN A 161 14.72 -58.72 26.93
CA ASN A 161 14.66 -58.50 28.40
C ASN A 161 15.12 -57.17 29.07
N SER A 162 14.19 -56.47 29.74
CA SER A 162 14.24 -56.32 31.22
C SER A 162 12.94 -55.82 31.87
N THR A 163 12.54 -56.53 32.93
CA THR A 163 11.53 -56.18 33.96
C THR A 163 11.88 -54.90 34.74
N GLY A 164 10.98 -54.18 35.43
CA GLY A 164 9.56 -54.37 35.71
C GLY A 164 9.14 -53.59 36.99
N VAL A 165 7.82 -53.57 37.28
CA VAL A 165 7.12 -52.94 38.43
C VAL A 165 7.08 -51.40 38.44
#